data_AF-A0A517V7L8-F1
#
_entry.id   AF-A0A517V7L8-F1
#
_cell.length_a   1.000
_cell.length_b   1.000
_cell.length_c   1.000
_cell.angle_alpha   90.00
_cell.angle_beta   90.00
_cell.angle_gamma   90.00
#
_symmetry.space_group_name_H-M   'P 1'
#
loop_
_entity.id
_entity.type
_entity.pdbx_description
1 polymer ?
#
loop_
_entity_poly.entity_id
_entity_poly.type
_entity_poly.pdbx_seq_one_letter_code
_entity_poly.pdbx_strand_id
1 'polypeptide(L)'
;MELPICDECGETLINRQRDMSEPENWCCPNSRCIRSYHHEFATCDVCGGAPAVITNGGTGYTDFLCENGHKFMTRPHTTSRQQNS
;
A
#
# COMPACT_ATOMS: atom_id res chain seq x y z
N MET A 1 7.74 -6.35 26.34
CA MET A 1 8.23 -5.90 25.03
C MET A 1 7.05 -5.31 24.33
N GLU A 2 7.02 -3.99 24.22
CA GLU A 2 5.96 -3.26 23.52
C GLU A 2 6.21 -3.41 22.01
N LEU A 3 5.23 -3.93 21.28
CA LEU A 3 5.34 -4.04 19.83
C LEU A 3 5.12 -2.65 19.22
N PRO A 4 5.87 -2.29 18.16
CA PRO A 4 5.69 -0.99 17.52
C PRO A 4 4.30 -0.93 16.86
N ILE A 5 3.65 0.23 16.97
CA ILE A 5 2.31 0.49 16.42
C ILE A 5 2.40 1.43 15.23
N CYS A 6 1.46 1.31 14.30
CA CYS A 6 1.35 2.20 13.16
C CYS A 6 0.80 3.57 13.60
N ASP A 7 1.54 4.64 13.33
CA ASP A 7 1.11 6.01 13.68
C ASP A 7 -0.19 6.42 12.95
N GLU A 8 -0.43 5.89 11.75
CA GLU A 8 -1.58 6.25 10.91
C GLU A 8 -2.88 5.54 11.31
N CYS A 9 -2.81 4.30 11.81
CA CYS A 9 -4.01 3.49 12.07
C CYS A 9 -4.08 2.87 13.46
N GLY A 10 -3.01 2.97 14.27
CA GLY A 10 -2.92 2.40 15.61
C GLY A 10 -2.74 0.87 15.64
N GLU A 11 -2.72 0.20 14.48
CA GLU A 11 -2.56 -1.25 14.41
C GLU A 11 -1.13 -1.67 14.75
N THR A 12 -0.98 -2.85 15.35
CA THR A 12 0.35 -3.40 15.66
C THR A 12 1.11 -3.73 14.38
N LEU A 13 2.35 -3.26 14.26
CA LEU A 13 3.21 -3.56 13.12
C LEU A 13 3.70 -5.00 13.19
N ILE A 14 3.87 -5.62 12.02
CA ILE A 14 4.46 -6.95 11.89
C ILE A 14 5.87 -6.82 11.31
N ASN A 15 6.81 -7.60 11.83
CA ASN A 15 8.14 -7.69 11.24
C ASN A 15 8.09 -8.72 10.09
N ARG A 16 8.30 -8.24 8.86
CA ARG A 16 8.34 -9.05 7.64
C ARG A 16 9.76 -9.46 7.23
N GLN A 17 10.75 -9.36 8.12
CA GLN A 17 12.10 -9.89 7.89
C GLN A 17 12.01 -11.37 7.51
N ARG A 18 12.71 -11.78 6.45
CA ARG A 18 12.73 -13.18 6.03
C ARG A 18 13.85 -13.96 6.71
N ASP A 19 14.94 -13.28 7.01
CA ASP A 19 16.12 -13.83 7.66
C ASP A 19 16.60 -12.90 8.77
N MET A 20 17.30 -13.43 9.78
CA MET A 20 17.87 -12.64 10.88
C MET A 20 19.05 -11.76 10.42
N SER A 21 19.56 -12.00 9.22
CA SER A 21 20.62 -11.20 8.58
C SER A 21 20.05 -9.97 7.84
N GLU A 22 18.75 -9.94 7.56
CA GLU A 22 18.07 -8.77 7.00
C GLU A 22 17.71 -7.79 8.14
N PRO A 23 17.76 -6.47 7.91
CA PRO A 23 17.29 -5.50 8.89
C PRO A 23 15.79 -5.72 9.18
N GLU A 24 15.39 -5.45 10.41
CA GLU A 24 13.99 -5.57 10.82
C GLU A 24 13.10 -4.71 9.91
N ASN A 25 12.10 -5.34 9.28
CA ASN A 25 11.19 -4.66 8.37
C ASN A 25 9.79 -4.58 8.98
N TRP A 26 9.61 -3.60 9.85
CA TRP A 26 8.34 -3.35 10.51
C TRP A 26 7.34 -2.70 9.55
N CYS A 27 6.28 -3.43 9.21
CA CYS A 27 5.25 -2.96 8.30
C CYS A 27 3.85 -3.07 8.88
N CYS A 28 2.95 -2.18 8.44
CA CYS A 28 1.57 -2.21 8.87
C CYS A 28 0.79 -3.30 8.09
N PRO A 29 0.13 -4.26 8.79
CA PRO A 29 -0.65 -5.30 8.13
C PRO A 29 -2.05 -4.86 7.71
N ASN A 30 -2.56 -3.75 8.26
CA ASN A 30 -3.90 -3.28 7.97
C ASN A 30 -4.01 -2.84 6.50
N SER A 31 -4.73 -3.60 5.68
CA SER A 31 -4.93 -3.33 4.24
C SER A 31 -5.71 -2.04 3.96
N ARG A 32 -6.35 -1.45 4.97
CA ARG A 32 -7.03 -0.14 4.88
C ARG A 32 -6.16 1.02 5.32
N CYS A 33 -4.92 0.77 5.75
CA CYS A 33 -3.96 1.80 6.11
C CYS A 33 -3.15 2.25 4.88
N ILE A 34 -2.88 3.54 4.76
CA ILE A 34 -2.04 4.08 3.67
C ILE A 34 -0.59 3.57 3.76
N ARG A 35 -0.10 3.34 4.98
CA ARG A 35 1.22 2.77 5.28
C ARG A 35 1.23 1.24 5.25
N SER A 36 0.16 0.61 4.75
CA SER A 36 0.09 -0.84 4.64
C SER A 36 1.16 -1.36 3.69
N TYR A 37 1.80 -2.47 4.04
CA TYR A 37 2.71 -3.13 3.10
C TYR A 37 1.98 -3.63 1.84
N HIS A 38 0.66 -3.82 1.91
CA HIS A 38 -0.13 -4.19 0.75
C HIS A 38 -0.07 -3.15 -0.38
N HIS A 39 0.27 -1.90 -0.04
CA HIS A 39 0.27 -0.76 -0.95
C HIS A 39 1.63 -0.07 -1.00
N GLU A 40 2.70 -0.70 -0.50
CA GLU A 40 4.06 -0.12 -0.46
C GLU A 40 4.61 0.21 -1.86
N PHE A 41 4.15 -0.51 -2.88
CA PHE A 41 4.52 -0.32 -4.28
C PHE A 41 3.46 0.45 -5.09
N ALA A 42 2.41 0.93 -4.44
CA ALA A 42 1.39 1.71 -5.13
C ALA A 42 1.98 3.06 -5.54
N THR A 43 1.86 3.41 -6.81
CA THR A 43 2.28 4.71 -7.35
C THR A 43 1.25 5.22 -8.34
N CYS A 44 1.14 6.54 -8.43
CA CYS A 44 0.21 7.17 -9.34
C CYS A 44 0.68 6.98 -10.79
N ASP A 45 -0.15 6.36 -11.63
CA ASP A 45 0.15 6.17 -13.06
C ASP A 45 0.30 7.48 -13.85
N VAL A 46 -0.24 8.58 -13.32
CA VAL A 46 -0.25 9.90 -13.99
C VAL A 46 1.01 10.70 -13.68
N CYS A 47 1.40 10.76 -12.40
CA CYS A 47 2.48 11.64 -11.93
C CYS A 47 3.63 10.90 -11.24
N GLY A 48 3.55 9.58 -11.09
CA GLY A 48 4.53 8.76 -10.36
C GLY A 48 4.54 9.00 -8.84
N GLY A 49 3.64 9.84 -8.33
CA GLY A 49 3.58 10.20 -6.92
C GLY A 49 3.10 9.05 -6.04
N ALA A 50 3.54 9.05 -4.78
CA ALA A 50 3.05 8.11 -3.78
C ALA A 50 1.57 8.35 -3.48
N PRO A 51 0.83 7.31 -3.03
CA PRO A 51 -0.53 7.47 -2.54
C PRO A 51 -0.48 8.30 -1.24
N ALA A 52 -1.31 9.33 -1.17
CA ALA A 52 -1.43 10.19 0.01
C ALA A 52 -2.60 9.78 0.90
N VAL A 53 -3.72 9.36 0.31
CA VAL A 53 -4.91 8.95 1.05
C VAL A 53 -5.64 7.81 0.35
N ILE A 54 -6.20 6.90 1.14
CA ILE A 54 -7.13 5.87 0.66
C ILE A 54 -8.53 6.48 0.63
N THR A 55 -9.08 6.60 -0.56
CA THR A 55 -10.45 7.12 -0.77
C THR A 55 -11.49 6.01 -0.71
N ASN A 56 -11.12 4.77 -1.06
CA ASN A 56 -11.99 3.61 -0.98
C ASN A 56 -11.19 2.34 -0.67
N GLY A 57 -11.41 1.74 0.50
CA GLY A 57 -10.71 0.54 1.00
C GLY A 57 -11.56 -0.72 0.87
N GLY A 58 -11.90 -1.10 -0.36
CA GLY A 58 -12.74 -2.25 -0.68
C GLY A 58 -12.00 -3.59 -0.73
N THR A 59 -12.76 -4.69 -0.71
CA THR A 59 -12.22 -6.06 -0.84
C THR A 59 -11.93 -6.35 -2.31
N GLY A 60 -10.67 -6.15 -2.74
CA GLY A 60 -10.19 -6.52 -4.08
C GLY A 60 -9.52 -5.38 -4.85
N TYR A 61 -9.95 -4.14 -4.65
CA TYR A 61 -9.28 -2.95 -5.18
C TYR A 61 -9.33 -1.83 -4.14
N THR A 62 -8.25 -1.07 -4.06
CA THR A 62 -8.14 0.10 -3.19
C THR A 62 -7.94 1.33 -4.06
N ASP A 63 -8.80 2.34 -3.88
CA ASP A 63 -8.68 3.63 -4.56
C ASP A 63 -7.81 4.57 -3.73
N PHE A 64 -6.75 5.08 -4.33
CA PHE A 64 -5.84 6.05 -3.75
C PHE A 64 -5.98 7.41 -4.42
N LEU A 65 -5.68 8.45 -3.67
CA LEU A 65 -5.45 9.79 -4.18
C LEU A 65 -3.99 10.16 -3.90
N CYS A 66 -3.24 10.58 -4.91
CA CYS A 66 -1.90 11.10 -4.71
C CYS A 66 -1.95 12.55 -4.21
N GLU A 67 -0.81 13.09 -3.76
CA GLU A 67 -0.69 14.49 -3.31
C GLU A 67 -1.08 15.52 -4.38
N ASN A 68 -0.96 15.15 -5.67
CA ASN A 68 -1.37 16.00 -6.80
C ASN A 68 -2.88 15.92 -7.11
N GLY A 69 -3.65 15.15 -6.33
CA GLY A 69 -5.09 15.00 -6.54
C GLY A 69 -5.49 14.03 -7.64
N HIS A 70 -4.56 13.22 -8.17
CA HIS A 70 -4.92 12.16 -9.12
C HIS A 70 -5.44 10.94 -8.39
N LYS A 71 -6.64 10.49 -8.78
CA LYS A 71 -7.21 9.23 -8.29
C LYS A 71 -6.68 8.06 -9.12
N PHE A 72 -6.14 7.06 -8.46
CA PHE A 72 -5.64 5.83 -9.10
C PHE A 72 -5.97 4.62 -8.22
N MET A 73 -5.88 3.43 -8.78
CA MET A 73 -6.20 2.19 -8.08
C MET A 73 -5.00 1.26 -8.14
N THR A 74 -4.72 0.52 -7.06
CA THR A 74 -3.75 -0.58 -7.15
C THR A 74 -4.36 -1.66 -8.02
N ARG A 75 -3.95 -1.69 -9.29
CA ARG A 75 -4.20 -2.87 -10.11
C ARG A 75 -3.29 -3.97 -9.55
N PRO A 76 -3.81 -5.14 -9.13
CA PRO A 76 -2.94 -6.30 -9.07
C PRO A 76 -2.29 -6.41 -10.46
N HIS A 77 -1.02 -6.78 -10.49
CA HIS A 77 -0.19 -6.90 -11.70
C HIS A 77 -0.71 -8.03 -12.64
N THR A 78 -2.01 -8.10 -12.94
CA THR A 78 -2.55 -8.86 -14.04
C THR A 78 -2.36 -8.00 -15.29
N THR A 79 -1.26 -8.27 -15.96
CA THR A 79 -1.06 -8.10 -17.40
C THR A 79 -2.29 -7.52 -18.12
N SER A 80 -2.22 -6.24 -18.48
CA SER A 80 -3.05 -5.67 -19.54
C SER A 80 -2.86 -6.48 -20.82
N ARG A 81 -3.61 -7.57 -20.99
CA ARG A 81 -3.96 -8.08 -22.31
C ARG A 81 -4.98 -7.08 -22.86
N GLN A 82 -4.41 -6.04 -23.45
CA GLN A 82 -5.08 -5.05 -24.27
C GLN A 82 -5.98 -5.81 -25.25
N GLN A 83 -7.28 -5.75 -25.02
CA GLN A 83 -8.28 -6.07 -26.03
C GLN A 83 -8.06 -5.06 -27.15
N ASN A 84 -7.54 -5.51 -28.28
CA ASN A 84 -7.62 -4.73 -29.52
C ASN A 84 -8.65 -5.41 -30.41
N SER A 85 -9.68 -4.63 -30.74
CA SER A 85 -10.78 -4.99 -31.64
C SER A 85 -10.35 -5.06 -33.09
#